data_AF-A0A8S8Z468-F1
#
_entry.id   AF-A0A8S8Z468-F1
#
_cell.length_a   1.000
_cell.length_b   1.000
_cell.length_c   1.000
_cell.angle_alpha   90.00
_cell.angle_beta   90.00
_cell.angle_gamma   90.00
#
_symmetry.space_group_name_H-M   'P 1'
#
loop_
_entity.id
_entity.type
_entity.pdbx_description
1 polymer ?
#
loop_
_entity_poly.entity_id
_entity_poly.type
_entity_poly.pdbx_seq_one_letter_code
_entity_poly.pdbx_strand_id
1 'polypeptide(L)'
;MQADTALVPDIQEDYPFMSFDGPANVLICPNLASANIAYKLLQRIAGAEMTGPILEGLSRPAHVLQRGDSVRDVVHMAAICAVDAQRHARQRL
;
A
#
# COMPACT_ATOMS: atom_id res chain seq x y z
N MET A 1 1.75 16.02 -7.47
CA MET A 1 0.77 15.38 -8.36
C MET A 1 -0.51 15.17 -7.58
N GLN A 2 -1.66 15.43 -8.18
CA GLN A 2 -2.96 15.15 -7.56
C GLN A 2 -3.36 13.70 -7.84
N ALA A 3 -4.31 13.15 -7.07
CA ALA A 3 -4.69 11.73 -7.18
C ALA A 3 -5.38 11.39 -8.50
N ASP A 4 -6.19 12.30 -9.03
CA ASP A 4 -6.84 12.21 -10.33
C ASP A 4 -5.82 12.21 -11.47
N THR A 5 -4.84 13.12 -11.45
CA THR A 5 -3.70 13.10 -12.38
C THR A 5 -2.94 11.77 -12.32
N ALA A 6 -2.78 11.19 -11.13
CA ALA A 6 -2.06 9.94 -10.97
C ALA A 6 -2.83 8.71 -11.49
N LEU A 7 -4.17 8.75 -11.55
CA LEU A 7 -5.01 7.57 -11.75
C LEU A 7 -5.84 7.58 -13.04
N VAL A 8 -6.12 8.75 -13.62
CA VAL A 8 -7.02 8.89 -14.77
C VAL A 8 -6.20 9.17 -16.04
N PRO A 9 -6.15 8.23 -17.01
CA PRO A 9 -5.36 8.38 -18.23
C PRO A 9 -5.69 9.65 -19.02
N ASP A 10 -6.97 10.03 -19.09
CA ASP A 10 -7.40 11.22 -19.84
C ASP A 10 -6.78 12.51 -19.28
N ILE A 11 -6.60 12.60 -17.95
CA ILE A 11 -5.95 13.75 -17.30
C ILE A 11 -4.42 13.67 -17.50
N GLN A 12 -3.87 12.45 -17.60
CA GLN A 12 -2.44 12.25 -17.78
C GLN A 12 -1.90 12.79 -19.11
N GLU A 13 -2.74 12.91 -20.14
CA GLU A 13 -2.37 13.49 -21.44
C GLU A 13 -1.81 14.92 -21.31
N ASP A 14 -2.28 15.68 -20.33
CA ASP A 14 -1.81 17.03 -20.03
C ASP A 14 -0.41 17.06 -19.36
N TYR A 15 0.13 15.91 -18.98
CA TYR A 15 1.38 15.75 -18.23
C TYR A 15 2.39 14.84 -18.95
N PRO A 16 2.85 15.20 -20.18
CA PRO A 16 3.69 14.33 -21.02
C PRO A 16 5.11 14.07 -20.48
N PHE A 17 5.48 14.71 -19.37
CA PHE A 17 6.77 14.58 -18.71
C PHE A 17 6.80 13.48 -17.64
N MET A 18 5.70 12.76 -17.44
CA MET A 18 5.67 11.65 -16.48
C MET A 18 6.60 10.52 -16.90
N SER A 19 7.20 9.87 -15.91
CA SER A 19 8.17 8.79 -16.13
C SER A 19 7.54 7.39 -16.17
N PHE A 20 6.21 7.31 -16.16
CA PHE A 20 5.44 6.08 -16.19
C PHE A 20 4.17 6.30 -17.01
N ASP A 21 3.66 5.22 -17.59
CA ASP A 21 2.44 5.22 -18.40
C ASP A 21 1.27 4.59 -17.64
N GLY A 22 0.08 5.12 -17.87
CA GLY A 22 -1.16 4.59 -17.31
C GLY A 22 -1.37 4.89 -15.81
N PRO A 23 -2.40 4.31 -15.20
CA PRO A 23 -2.75 4.59 -13.81
C PRO A 23 -1.64 4.15 -12.84
N ALA A 24 -1.25 5.04 -11.93
CA ALA A 24 -0.30 4.75 -10.88
C ALA A 24 -0.82 3.60 -10.00
N ASN A 25 0.06 2.65 -9.69
CA ASN A 25 -0.22 1.50 -8.83
C ASN A 25 0.27 1.70 -7.39
N VAL A 26 1.08 2.73 -7.13
CA VAL A 26 1.60 3.09 -5.81
C VAL A 26 1.36 4.58 -5.57
N LEU A 27 0.65 4.91 -4.50
CA LEU A 27 0.35 6.28 -4.09
C LEU A 27 1.11 6.63 -2.82
N ILE A 28 2.15 7.45 -2.94
CA ILE A 28 2.90 7.95 -1.79
C ILE A 28 2.20 9.21 -1.27
N CYS A 29 1.62 9.11 -0.09
CA CYS A 29 0.92 10.22 0.55
C CYS A 29 1.90 11.17 1.26
N PRO A 30 1.64 12.50 1.28
CA PRO A 30 2.55 13.48 1.86
C PRO A 30 2.70 13.37 3.38
N ASN A 31 1.71 12.80 4.08
CA ASN A 31 1.77 12.58 5.53
C ASN A 31 0.77 11.52 6.00
N LEU A 32 0.87 11.15 7.28
CA LEU A 32 0.01 10.13 7.90
C LEU A 32 -1.48 10.47 7.87
N ALA A 33 -1.86 11.75 7.99
CA ALA A 33 -3.27 12.15 7.97
C ALA A 33 -3.88 11.91 6.58
N SER A 34 -3.21 12.38 5.52
CA SER A 34 -3.63 12.14 4.13
C SER A 34 -3.74 10.66 3.79
N ALA A 35 -2.75 9.85 4.21
CA ALA A 35 -2.78 8.39 4.03
C ALA A 35 -3.97 7.75 4.75
N ASN A 36 -4.15 8.08 6.04
CA ASN A 36 -5.22 7.50 6.86
C ASN A 36 -6.62 7.85 6.37
N ILE A 37 -6.81 9.07 5.87
CA ILE A 37 -8.08 9.49 5.28
C ILE A 37 -8.28 8.73 3.97
N ALA A 38 -7.29 8.74 3.07
CA ALA A 38 -7.42 8.13 1.74
C ALA A 38 -7.74 6.63 1.80
N TYR A 39 -6.96 5.81 2.51
CA TYR A 39 -7.21 4.36 2.50
C TYR A 39 -8.53 4.00 3.21
N LYS A 40 -8.94 4.75 4.25
CA LYS A 40 -10.22 4.51 4.92
C LYS A 40 -11.40 4.89 4.04
N LEU A 41 -11.30 5.97 3.26
CA LEU A 41 -12.32 6.31 2.26
C LEU A 41 -12.42 5.22 1.19
N LEU A 42 -11.29 4.73 0.68
CA LEU A 42 -11.28 3.63 -0.29
C LEU A 42 -11.91 2.36 0.30
N GLN A 43 -11.57 2.01 1.53
CA GLN A 43 -12.14 0.84 2.22
C GLN A 43 -13.66 0.98 2.45
N ARG A 44 -14.11 2.15 2.93
CA ARG A 44 -15.50 2.34 3.40
C ARG A 44 -16.48 2.76 2.31
N ILE A 45 -16.03 3.55 1.34
CA ILE A 45 -16.88 4.11 0.27
C ILE A 45 -16.69 3.33 -1.03
N ALA A 46 -15.44 3.07 -1.43
CA ALA A 46 -15.15 2.37 -2.67
C ALA A 46 -15.21 0.84 -2.55
N GLY A 47 -15.42 0.31 -1.33
CA GLY A 47 -15.50 -1.13 -1.07
C GLY A 47 -14.18 -1.87 -1.30
N ALA A 48 -13.05 -1.15 -1.27
CA ALA A 48 -11.74 -1.76 -1.49
C ALA A 48 -11.38 -2.73 -0.36
N GLU A 49 -10.85 -3.90 -0.71
CA GLU A 49 -10.26 -4.81 0.27
C GLU A 49 -8.95 -4.21 0.80
N MET A 50 -8.81 -4.18 2.12
CA MET A 50 -7.62 -3.64 2.78
C MET A 50 -6.83 -4.79 3.39
N THR A 51 -5.53 -4.83 3.14
CA THR A 51 -4.58 -5.70 3.86
C THR A 51 -3.50 -4.82 4.49
N GLY A 52 -3.34 -4.88 5.81
CA GLY A 52 -2.33 -4.11 6.54
C GLY A 52 -2.77 -3.67 7.94
N PRO A 53 -1.97 -2.84 8.62
CA PRO A 53 -0.77 -2.16 8.10
C PRO A 53 0.43 -3.11 7.93
N ILE A 54 1.11 -3.00 6.79
CA ILE A 54 2.39 -3.69 6.51
C ILE A 54 3.53 -2.74 6.88
N LEU A 55 4.48 -3.24 7.68
CA LEU A 55 5.64 -2.47 8.12
C LEU A 55 6.85 -2.81 7.27
N GLU A 56 7.55 -1.78 6.80
CA GLU A 56 8.74 -1.87 5.96
C GLU A 56 9.94 -1.19 6.62
N GLY A 57 11.16 -1.59 6.23
CA GLY A 57 12.41 -0.96 6.69
C GLY A 57 12.98 -1.47 8.02
N LEU A 58 12.38 -2.51 8.62
CA LEU A 58 12.91 -3.16 9.82
C LEU A 58 14.09 -4.10 9.51
N SER A 59 14.97 -4.31 10.49
CA SER A 59 16.13 -5.22 10.34
C SER A 59 15.78 -6.71 10.28
N ARG A 60 14.55 -7.05 10.69
CA ARG A 60 13.86 -8.32 10.48
C ARG A 60 12.36 -8.02 10.30
N PRO A 61 11.63 -8.78 9.47
CA PRO A 61 10.20 -8.56 9.28
C PRO A 61 9.42 -8.75 10.57
N ALA A 62 8.53 -7.81 10.84
CA ALA A 62 7.54 -7.88 11.91
C ALA A 62 6.37 -6.98 11.51
N HIS A 63 5.15 -7.39 11.84
CA HIS A 63 3.94 -6.63 11.56
C HIS A 63 3.06 -6.55 12.80
N VAL A 64 2.20 -5.53 12.84
CA VAL A 64 1.30 -5.26 13.96
C VAL A 64 -0.14 -5.45 13.51
N LEU A 65 -0.86 -6.33 14.19
CA LEU A 65 -2.29 -6.54 14.01
C LEU A 65 -3.09 -5.49 14.80
N GLN A 66 -4.26 -5.15 14.28
CA GLN A 66 -5.20 -4.27 14.97
C GLN A 66 -6.13 -5.08 15.88
N ARG A 67 -6.63 -4.41 16.92
CA ARG A 67 -7.69 -4.99 17.75
C ARG A 67 -8.96 -5.09 16.90
N GLY A 68 -9.51 -6.29 16.79
CA GLY A 68 -10.71 -6.56 16.00
C GLY A 68 -10.43 -7.12 14.60
N ASP A 69 -9.17 -7.37 14.25
CA ASP A 69 -8.81 -8.12 13.04
C ASP A 69 -9.43 -9.52 13.06
N SER A 70 -9.90 -9.96 11.90
CA SER A 70 -10.48 -11.29 11.73
C SER A 70 -9.38 -12.35 11.66
N VAL A 71 -9.75 -13.63 11.84
CA VAL A 71 -8.81 -14.76 11.62
C VAL A 71 -8.17 -14.70 10.23
N ARG A 72 -8.92 -14.28 9.22
CA ARG A 72 -8.41 -14.12 7.84
C ARG A 72 -7.30 -13.08 7.79
N ASP A 73 -7.47 -11.94 8.44
CA ASP A 73 -6.47 -10.87 8.46
C ASP A 73 -5.18 -11.32 9.15
N VAL A 74 -5.31 -12.07 10.26
CA VAL A 74 -4.17 -12.68 10.96
C VAL A 74 -3.39 -13.62 10.04
N VAL A 75 -4.10 -14.51 9.33
CA VAL A 75 -3.47 -15.47 8.40
C VAL A 75 -2.81 -14.74 7.22
N HIS A 76 -3.46 -13.72 6.66
CA HIS A 76 -2.89 -12.90 5.59
C HIS A 76 -1.60 -12.20 6.03
N MET A 77 -1.61 -11.55 7.19
CA MET A 77 -0.43 -10.85 7.72
C MET A 77 0.71 -11.81 8.08
N ALA A 78 0.40 -13.01 8.58
CA ALA A 78 1.39 -14.05 8.83
C ALA A 78 2.04 -14.54 7.52
N ALA A 79 1.23 -14.73 6.47
CA ALA A 79 1.74 -15.12 5.15
C ALA A 79 2.66 -14.05 4.54
N ILE A 80 2.27 -12.77 4.65
CA ILE A 80 3.09 -11.63 4.19
C ILE A 80 4.43 -11.61 4.95
N CYS A 81 4.39 -11.69 6.29
CA CYS A 81 5.59 -11.70 7.13
C CYS A 81 6.56 -12.85 6.76
N ALA A 82 6.01 -14.03 6.45
CA ALA A 82 6.81 -15.18 6.02
C ALA A 82 7.52 -14.93 4.68
N VAL A 83 6.83 -14.30 3.72
CA VAL A 83 7.42 -13.92 2.42
C VAL A 83 8.48 -12.84 2.59
N ASP A 84 8.23 -11.84 3.44
CA ASP A 84 9.19 -10.78 3.72
C ASP A 84 10.46 -11.34 4.37
N ALA A 85 10.33 -12.36 5.23
CA ALA A 85 11.49 -13.04 5.82
C ALA A 85 12.34 -13.75 4.77
N GLN A 86 11.71 -14.39 3.79
CA GLN A 86 12.41 -15.02 2.67
C GLN A 86 13.10 -13.98 1.78
N ARG A 87 12.43 -12.86 1.47
CA ARG A 87 12.99 -11.76 0.66
C ARG A 87 14.21 -11.13 1.33
N HIS A 88 14.07 -10.82 2.62
CA HIS A 88 15.13 -10.19 3.39
C HIS A 88 16.35 -11.10 3.57
N ALA A 89 16.16 -12.43 3.65
CA ALA A 89 17.28 -13.38 3.63
C ALA A 89 18.02 -13.39 2.29
N ARG A 90 17.31 -13.26 1.16
CA ARG A 90 17.92 -13.21 -0.18
C ARG A 90 18.67 -11.91 -0.45
N GLN A 91 18.16 -10.77 0.01
CA GLN A 91 18.80 -9.46 -0.18
C GLN A 91 20.11 -9.28 0.61
N ARG A 92 20.38 -10.16 1.58
CA ARG A 92 21.64 -10.18 2.34
C ARG A 92 22.74 -11.05 1.70
N LEU A 93 22.41 -11.80 0.64
CA LEU A 93 23.35 -12.57 -0.17
C LEU A 93 23.84 -11.72 -1.35
#